data_AF-A0A9D9WL56-F1
#
_entry.id   AF-A0A9D9WL56-F1
#
_cell.length_a   1.000
_cell.length_b   1.000
_cell.length_c   1.000
_cell.angle_alpha   90.00
_cell.angle_beta   90.00
_cell.angle_gamma   90.00
#
_symmetry.space_group_name_H-M   'P 1'
#
loop_
_entity.id
_entity.type
_entity.pdbx_description
1 polymer ?
#
loop_
_entity_poly.entity_id
_entity_poly.type
_entity_poly.pdbx_seq_one_letter_code
_entity_poly.pdbx_strand_id
1 'polypeptide(L)'
;MAQTSHCKTIADNDPRYEELRSFIHSHENKDGIAMTALQEAQSLFGYLPLEVHKFISKETGVSIAELYGVTTFYSQFNTEPQGQHQIQICMGTACYVKGAQKVLDKVVETLGVEVGMTTPDQLFTLNAARCLGCCGLAPVMMIDDDVYANLDNVSEIPAILDRYRKDTK
;
A
#
# COMPACT_ATOMS: atom_id res chain seq x y z
N MET A 1 -25.72 -3.65 -13.08
CA MET A 1 -24.82 -4.66 -13.66
C MET A 1 -23.42 -4.05 -13.62
N ALA A 2 -22.48 -4.40 -12.76
CA ALA A 2 -22.33 -5.55 -11.87
C ALA A 2 -21.47 -5.17 -10.64
N GLN A 3 -21.81 -5.76 -9.48
CA GLN A 3 -20.94 -6.05 -8.33
C GLN A 3 -20.47 -4.90 -7.42
N THR A 4 -21.41 -4.39 -6.62
CA THR A 4 -21.12 -3.82 -5.29
C THR A 4 -20.88 -4.99 -4.32
N SER A 5 -19.65 -5.50 -4.22
CA SER A 5 -19.36 -6.72 -3.46
C SER A 5 -18.08 -6.66 -2.61
N HIS A 6 -17.96 -5.67 -1.72
CA HIS A 6 -17.28 -5.87 -0.41
C HIS A 6 -17.46 -4.63 0.50
N CYS A 7 -18.69 -4.44 0.99
CA CYS A 7 -18.91 -3.63 2.19
C CYS A 7 -18.61 -4.55 3.39
N LYS A 8 -17.33 -4.73 3.73
CA LYS A 8 -16.95 -5.28 5.04
C LYS A 8 -17.10 -4.15 6.05
N THR A 9 -18.26 -4.12 6.68
CA THR A 9 -18.52 -3.46 7.96
C THR A 9 -17.45 -3.97 8.92
N ILE A 10 -16.38 -3.19 9.15
CA ILE A 10 -15.43 -3.53 10.21
C ILE A 10 -16.03 -2.99 11.49
N ALA A 11 -16.42 -3.94 12.32
CA ALA A 11 -17.11 -3.76 13.58
C ALA A 11 -16.54 -2.60 14.40
N ASP A 12 -17.45 -1.80 14.93
CA ASP A 12 -17.35 -0.71 15.91
C ASP A 12 -16.67 -1.14 17.25
N ASN A 13 -15.92 -2.25 17.29
CA ASN A 13 -15.34 -2.82 18.51
C ASN A 13 -14.06 -3.66 18.26
N ASP A 14 -13.24 -3.22 17.31
CA ASP A 14 -11.91 -3.82 17.07
C ASP A 14 -10.89 -3.20 18.04
N PRO A 15 -10.04 -3.97 18.75
CA PRO A 15 -9.05 -3.45 19.71
C PRO A 15 -8.12 -2.38 19.12
N ARG A 16 -7.95 -2.39 17.80
CA ARG A 16 -7.19 -1.40 17.02
C ARG A 16 -7.75 0.03 17.13
N TYR A 17 -9.07 0.19 17.32
CA TYR A 17 -9.67 1.51 17.53
C TYR A 17 -9.31 2.08 18.92
N GLU A 18 -9.18 1.22 19.93
CA GLU A 18 -8.75 1.60 21.28
C GLU A 18 -7.28 2.05 21.27
N GLU A 19 -6.43 1.32 20.55
CA GLU A 19 -5.02 1.70 20.32
C GLU A 19 -4.91 3.05 19.61
N LEU A 20 -5.64 3.23 18.50
CA LEU A 20 -5.68 4.50 17.77
C LEU A 20 -6.16 5.64 18.68
N ARG A 21 -7.17 5.40 19.51
CA ARG A 21 -7.68 6.38 20.46
C ARG A 21 -6.65 6.78 21.50
N SER A 22 -5.95 5.80 22.08
CA SER A 22 -4.88 6.05 23.04
C SER A 22 -3.74 6.85 22.41
N PHE A 23 -3.43 6.58 21.14
CA PHE A 23 -2.41 7.28 20.39
C PHE A 23 -2.81 8.74 20.13
N ILE A 24 -4.05 8.99 19.70
CA ILE A 24 -4.57 10.34 19.49
C ILE A 24 -4.56 11.14 20.80
N HIS A 25 -5.01 10.56 21.92
CA HIS A 25 -5.02 11.21 23.23
C HIS A 25 -3.60 11.58 23.71
N SER A 26 -2.60 10.74 23.42
CA SER A 26 -1.20 11.03 23.76
C SER A 26 -0.58 12.17 22.94
N HIS A 27 -1.20 12.56 21.82
CA HIS A 27 -0.68 13.54 20.86
C HIS A 27 -1.54 14.81 20.69
N GLU A 28 -2.59 15.00 21.50
CA GLU A 28 -3.60 16.07 21.40
C GLU A 28 -3.08 17.52 21.32
N ASN A 29 -1.79 17.78 21.62
CA ASN A 29 -1.22 19.12 21.70
C ASN A 29 -0.31 19.52 20.52
N LYS A 30 -0.32 18.80 19.39
CA LYS A 30 0.51 19.13 18.22
C LYS A 30 -0.34 19.54 17.02
N ASP A 31 -0.07 20.72 16.45
CA ASP A 31 -0.55 21.07 15.12
C ASP A 31 -0.15 19.96 14.12
N GLY A 32 -1.14 19.36 13.44
CA GLY A 32 -0.92 18.27 12.48
C GLY A 32 -1.28 16.85 12.93
N ILE A 33 -1.99 16.67 14.07
CA ILE A 33 -2.47 15.35 14.54
C ILE A 33 -3.17 14.54 13.44
N ALA A 34 -3.91 15.17 12.53
CA ALA A 34 -4.62 14.48 11.46
C ALA A 34 -3.69 13.60 10.61
N MET A 35 -2.48 14.07 10.27
CA MET A 35 -1.55 13.30 9.45
C MET A 35 -1.00 12.10 10.24
N THR A 36 -0.57 12.32 11.48
CA THR A 36 -0.03 11.25 12.33
C THR A 36 -1.10 10.21 12.67
N ALA A 37 -2.34 10.64 12.93
CA ALA A 37 -3.46 9.74 13.19
C ALA A 37 -3.82 8.92 11.94
N LEU A 38 -3.75 9.51 10.74
CA LEU A 38 -3.97 8.77 9.49
C LEU A 38 -2.85 7.75 9.23
N GLN A 39 -1.60 8.09 9.53
CA GLN A 39 -0.47 7.16 9.41
C GLN A 39 -0.60 5.98 10.38
N GLU A 40 -0.95 6.26 11.65
CA GLU A 40 -1.16 5.21 12.65
C GLU A 40 -2.35 4.31 12.28
N ALA A 41 -3.47 4.93 11.86
CA ALA A 41 -4.62 4.19 11.38
C ALA A 41 -4.29 3.33 10.15
N GLN A 42 -3.46 3.83 9.23
CA GLN A 42 -3.01 3.03 8.10
C GLN A 42 -2.13 1.85 8.54
N SER A 43 -1.27 2.04 9.54
CA SER A 43 -0.44 0.96 10.11
C SER A 43 -1.31 -0.15 10.76
N LEU A 44 -2.34 0.24 11.51
CA LEU A 44 -3.23 -0.69 12.23
C LEU A 44 -4.25 -1.40 11.33
N PHE A 45 -4.82 -0.67 10.36
CA PHE A 45 -5.91 -1.17 9.52
C PHE A 45 -5.45 -1.60 8.12
N GLY A 46 -4.26 -1.20 7.66
CA GLY A 46 -3.72 -1.46 6.31
C GLY A 46 -4.37 -0.64 5.19
N TYR A 47 -5.61 -0.19 5.39
CA TYR A 47 -6.37 0.66 4.49
C TYR A 47 -7.29 1.60 5.28
N LEU A 48 -7.70 2.71 4.65
CA LEU A 48 -8.47 3.78 5.30
C LEU A 48 -9.89 3.87 4.72
N PRO A 49 -10.87 3.12 5.26
CA PRO A 49 -12.26 3.25 4.87
C PRO A 49 -12.90 4.53 5.47
N LEU A 50 -14.04 4.94 4.91
CA LEU A 50 -14.83 6.08 5.39
C LEU A 50 -15.19 6.03 6.88
N GLU A 51 -15.31 4.83 7.47
CA GLU A 51 -15.57 4.65 8.90
C GLU A 51 -14.40 5.11 9.76
N VAL A 52 -13.16 4.78 9.36
CA VAL A 52 -11.94 5.22 10.05
C VAL A 52 -11.80 6.74 9.95
N HIS A 53 -12.10 7.34 8.79
CA HIS A 53 -12.13 8.81 8.65
C HIS A 53 -13.15 9.47 9.59
N LYS A 54 -14.34 8.89 9.75
CA LYS A 54 -15.34 9.39 10.70
C LYS A 54 -14.88 9.28 12.14
N PHE A 55 -14.18 8.20 12.49
CA PHE A 55 -13.62 8.02 13.83
C PHE A 55 -12.55 9.06 14.13
N ILE A 56 -11.57 9.23 13.24
CA ILE A 56 -10.51 10.23 13.37
C ILE A 56 -11.11 11.64 13.43
N SER A 57 -12.11 11.95 12.58
CA SER A 57 -12.80 13.24 12.58
C SER A 57 -13.46 13.55 13.94
N LYS A 58 -14.08 12.55 14.58
CA LYS A 58 -14.70 12.72 15.91
C LYS A 58 -13.68 12.98 17.01
N GLU A 59 -12.55 12.26 17.01
CA GLU A 59 -11.54 12.39 18.06
C GLU A 59 -10.64 13.62 17.87
N THR A 60 -10.32 13.99 16.62
CA THR A 60 -9.41 15.11 16.31
C THR A 60 -10.13 16.44 16.05
N GLY A 61 -11.45 16.43 15.81
CA GLY A 61 -12.24 17.62 15.48
C GLY A 61 -12.05 18.13 14.05
N VAL A 62 -11.23 17.47 13.22
CA VAL A 62 -11.00 17.84 11.80
C VAL A 62 -12.17 17.37 10.94
N SER A 63 -12.54 18.13 9.91
CA SER A 63 -13.67 17.76 9.05
C SER A 63 -13.36 16.51 8.21
N ILE A 64 -14.39 15.70 7.94
CA ILE A 64 -14.27 14.51 7.07
C ILE A 64 -13.77 14.92 5.67
N ALA A 65 -14.17 16.09 5.18
CA ALA A 65 -13.76 16.60 3.88
C ALA A 65 -12.25 16.89 3.81
N GLU A 66 -11.68 17.47 4.88
CA GLU A 66 -10.23 17.71 4.97
C GLU A 66 -9.46 16.39 5.04
N LEU A 67 -9.90 15.43 5.85
CA LEU A 67 -9.27 14.10 5.93
C LEU A 67 -9.32 13.37 4.57
N TYR A 68 -10.46 13.45 3.87
CA TYR A 68 -10.59 12.87 2.54
C TYR A 68 -9.70 13.58 1.51
N GLY A 69 -9.57 14.91 1.62
CA GLY A 69 -8.64 15.70 0.80
C GLY A 69 -7.19 15.27 1.01
N VAL A 70 -6.75 15.10 2.26
CA VAL A 70 -5.39 14.65 2.59
C VAL A 70 -5.14 13.24 2.06
N THR A 71 -6.06 12.30 2.29
CA THR A 71 -5.88 10.91 1.87
C THR A 71 -5.92 10.69 0.36
N THR A 72 -6.64 11.54 -0.38
CA THR A 72 -6.59 11.52 -1.85
C THR A 72 -5.43 12.31 -2.44
N PHE A 73 -4.87 13.26 -1.69
CA PHE A 73 -3.73 14.07 -2.13
C PHE A 73 -2.39 13.34 -1.99
N TYR A 74 -2.18 12.63 -0.88
CA TYR A 74 -0.95 11.88 -0.64
C TYR A 74 -1.08 10.43 -1.11
N SER A 75 -0.28 10.05 -2.12
CA SER A 75 -0.22 8.69 -2.68
C SER A 75 0.28 7.61 -1.71
N GLN A 76 0.66 7.99 -0.48
CA GLN A 76 1.04 7.07 0.58
C GLN A 76 -0.18 6.41 1.22
N PHE A 77 -1.32 7.10 1.23
CA PHE A 77 -2.55 6.59 1.84
C PHE A 77 -3.32 5.71 0.86
N ASN A 78 -3.66 4.51 1.31
CA ASN A 78 -4.40 3.54 0.52
C ASN A 78 -5.86 3.50 0.98
N THR A 79 -6.76 3.86 0.07
CA THR A 79 -8.22 3.82 0.28
C THR A 79 -8.81 2.45 -0.06
N GLU A 80 -8.06 1.62 -0.79
CA GLU A 80 -8.45 0.26 -1.17
C GLU A 80 -7.73 -0.79 -0.32
N PRO A 81 -8.35 -1.96 -0.09
CA PRO A 81 -7.73 -3.05 0.65
C PRO A 81 -6.48 -3.51 -0.09
N GLN A 82 -5.35 -3.41 0.60
CA GLN A 82 -4.08 -3.83 0.04
C GLN A 82 -3.82 -5.29 0.36
N GLY A 83 -3.09 -5.93 -0.54
CA GLY A 83 -2.48 -7.21 -0.23
C GLY A 83 -1.46 -7.05 0.89
N GLN A 84 -1.14 -8.15 1.57
CA GLN A 84 -0.14 -8.15 2.64
C GLN A 84 1.24 -7.63 2.21
N HIS A 85 1.56 -7.74 0.91
CA HIS A 85 2.80 -7.28 0.31
C HIS A 85 2.54 -6.33 -0.86
N GLN A 86 3.17 -5.17 -0.85
CA GLN A 86 3.17 -4.22 -1.95
C GLN A 86 4.36 -4.44 -2.87
N ILE A 87 4.11 -4.69 -4.15
CA ILE A 87 5.17 -4.77 -5.16
C ILE A 87 5.19 -3.47 -5.94
N GLN A 88 6.30 -2.73 -5.87
CA GLN A 88 6.53 -1.50 -6.62
C GLN A 88 7.63 -1.70 -7.66
N ILE A 89 7.28 -1.60 -8.94
CA ILE A 89 8.25 -1.72 -10.04
C ILE A 89 8.58 -0.33 -10.57
N CYS A 90 9.87 -0.01 -10.64
CA CYS A 90 10.34 1.27 -11.17
C CYS A 90 10.22 1.31 -12.69
N MET A 91 9.31 2.15 -13.20
CA MET A 91 9.17 2.46 -14.64
C MET A 91 9.84 3.77 -15.05
N GLY A 92 10.86 4.21 -14.29
CA GLY A 92 11.65 5.38 -14.64
C GLY A 92 12.44 5.16 -15.93
N THR A 93 12.88 6.24 -16.57
CA THR A 93 13.60 6.18 -17.87
C THR A 93 14.83 5.27 -17.84
N ALA A 94 15.62 5.32 -16.75
CA ALA A 94 16.79 4.46 -16.57
C ALA A 94 16.43 2.96 -16.48
N CYS A 95 15.34 2.64 -15.78
CA CYS A 95 14.84 1.26 -15.65
C CYS A 95 14.18 0.78 -16.95
N TYR A 96 13.47 1.67 -17.64
CA TYR A 96 12.82 1.38 -18.91
C TYR A 96 13.83 0.99 -19.99
N VAL A 97 14.91 1.76 -20.17
CA VAL A 97 15.96 1.46 -21.15
C VAL A 97 16.70 0.15 -20.84
N LYS A 98 16.84 -0.21 -19.57
CA LYS A 98 17.42 -1.49 -19.14
C LYS A 98 16.46 -2.68 -19.24
N GLY A 99 15.19 -2.46 -19.62
CA GLY A 99 14.24 -3.54 -19.85
C GLY A 99 13.33 -3.88 -18.67
N ALA A 100 13.03 -2.92 -17.79
CA ALA A 100 12.06 -3.09 -16.70
C ALA A 100 10.67 -3.54 -17.17
N GLN A 101 10.31 -3.28 -18.43
CA GLN A 101 9.08 -3.81 -19.03
C GLN A 101 9.03 -5.35 -18.98
N LYS A 102 10.14 -6.04 -19.24
CA LYS A 102 10.20 -7.51 -19.20
C LYS A 102 9.99 -8.05 -17.78
N VAL A 103 10.48 -7.32 -16.77
CA VAL A 103 10.29 -7.63 -15.35
C VAL A 103 8.80 -7.50 -15.01
N LEU A 104 8.17 -6.40 -15.42
CA LEU A 104 6.73 -6.18 -15.23
C LEU A 104 5.91 -7.28 -15.89
N ASP A 105 6.14 -7.55 -17.17
CA ASP A 105 5.36 -8.54 -17.93
C ASP A 105 5.45 -9.91 -17.25
N LYS A 106 6.63 -10.30 -16.75
CA LYS A 106 6.79 -11.56 -16.02
C LYS A 106 6.03 -11.57 -14.68
N VAL A 107 6.06 -10.47 -13.93
CA VAL A 107 5.32 -10.35 -12.67
C VAL A 107 3.82 -10.47 -12.93
N VAL A 108 3.31 -9.81 -13.97
CA VAL A 108 1.93 -9.91 -14.43
C VAL A 108 1.57 -11.34 -14.84
N GLU A 109 2.42 -12.02 -15.61
CA GLU A 109 2.20 -13.44 -15.99
C GLU A 109 2.21 -14.38 -14.78
N THR A 110 3.06 -14.12 -13.78
CA THR A 110 3.24 -15.00 -12.62
C THR A 110 2.11 -14.83 -11.60
N LEU A 111 1.67 -13.60 -11.37
CA LEU A 111 0.59 -13.28 -10.44
C LEU A 111 -0.80 -13.33 -11.10
N GLY A 112 -0.88 -13.20 -12.42
CA GLY A 112 -2.14 -13.14 -13.16
C GLY A 112 -2.94 -11.86 -12.91
N VAL A 113 -2.27 -10.76 -12.56
CA VAL A 113 -2.91 -9.47 -12.22
C VAL A 113 -2.37 -8.33 -13.07
N GLU A 114 -3.22 -7.36 -13.35
CA GLU A 114 -2.83 -6.11 -14.00
C GLU A 114 -2.16 -5.13 -13.03
N VAL A 115 -1.44 -4.16 -13.58
CA VAL A 115 -0.80 -3.09 -12.82
C VAL A 115 -1.86 -2.24 -12.12
N GLY A 116 -1.70 -2.03 -10.81
CA GLY A 116 -2.64 -1.30 -9.96
C GLY A 116 -3.69 -2.18 -9.28
N MET A 117 -3.70 -3.49 -9.56
CA MET A 117 -4.64 -4.43 -8.97
C MET A 117 -4.02 -5.26 -7.84
N THR A 118 -4.88 -5.70 -6.92
CA THR A 118 -4.54 -6.68 -5.89
C THR A 118 -4.88 -8.09 -6.37
N THR A 119 -4.00 -9.04 -6.07
CA THR A 119 -4.16 -10.47 -6.38
C THR A 119 -5.42 -11.02 -5.70
N PRO A 120 -6.19 -11.94 -6.33
CA PRO A 120 -7.36 -12.57 -5.71
C PRO A 120 -7.04 -13.25 -4.36
N ASP A 121 -5.80 -13.66 -4.16
CA ASP A 121 -5.30 -14.20 -2.89
C ASP A 121 -5.13 -13.15 -1.78
N GLN A 122 -5.34 -11.86 -2.05
CA GLN A 122 -5.12 -10.73 -1.12
C GLN A 122 -3.70 -10.70 -0.51
N LEU A 123 -2.73 -11.33 -1.20
CA LEU A 123 -1.34 -11.38 -0.75
C LEU A 123 -0.49 -10.28 -1.38
N PHE A 124 -0.64 -10.03 -2.68
CA PHE A 124 0.20 -9.07 -3.40
C PHE A 124 -0.62 -7.98 -4.09
N THR A 125 -0.20 -6.73 -3.93
CA THR A 125 -0.68 -5.59 -4.73
C THR A 125 0.42 -5.13 -5.67
N LEU A 126 0.13 -5.08 -6.97
CA LEU A 126 1.10 -4.64 -7.97
C LEU A 126 0.94 -3.15 -8.24
N ASN A 127 2.00 -2.36 -8.08
CA ASN A 127 2.01 -0.93 -8.37
C ASN A 127 3.23 -0.55 -9.24
N ALA A 128 3.03 0.37 -10.18
CA ALA A 128 4.10 0.89 -11.02
C ALA A 128 4.55 2.25 -10.48
N ALA A 129 5.71 2.28 -9.82
CA ALA A 129 6.32 3.50 -9.33
C ALA A 129 7.10 4.19 -10.44
N ARG A 130 7.08 5.53 -10.48
CA ARG A 130 7.83 6.28 -11.50
C ARG A 130 9.33 6.31 -11.26
N CYS A 131 9.77 6.53 -10.03
CA CYS A 131 11.19 6.54 -9.72
C CYS A 131 11.40 6.21 -8.24
N LEU A 132 12.26 5.23 -7.98
CA LEU A 132 12.68 4.85 -6.63
C LEU A 132 14.03 5.50 -6.24
N GLY A 133 14.62 6.31 -7.11
CA GLY A 133 15.92 6.96 -6.87
C GLY A 133 17.15 6.05 -7.02
N CYS A 134 16.96 4.74 -7.21
CA CYS A 134 18.04 3.75 -7.32
C CYS A 134 18.51 3.50 -8.76
N CYS A 135 18.65 4.55 -9.58
CA CYS A 135 18.93 4.41 -11.02
C CYS A 135 20.25 3.67 -11.34
N GLY A 136 21.23 3.71 -10.43
CA GLY A 136 22.52 3.01 -10.60
C GLY A 136 22.40 1.48 -10.63
N LEU A 137 21.34 0.93 -10.02
CA LEU A 137 21.09 -0.50 -9.87
C LEU A 137 19.86 -0.97 -10.67
N ALA A 138 19.42 -0.16 -11.64
CA ALA A 138 18.34 -0.51 -12.54
C ALA A 138 18.61 -1.86 -13.25
N PRO A 139 17.58 -2.69 -13.51
CA PRO A 139 16.17 -2.55 -13.11
C PRO A 139 15.94 -2.83 -11.62
N VAL A 140 15.09 -2.01 -10.99
CA VAL A 140 14.78 -2.08 -9.55
C VAL A 140 13.31 -2.38 -9.33
N MET A 141 13.05 -3.30 -8.41
CA MET A 141 11.74 -3.60 -7.84
C MET A 141 11.83 -3.46 -6.33
N MET A 142 10.75 -3.07 -5.68
CA MET A 142 10.63 -2.99 -4.23
C MET A 142 9.45 -3.86 -3.82
N ILE A 143 9.62 -4.65 -2.76
CA ILE A 143 8.54 -5.40 -2.12
C ILE A 143 8.45 -4.88 -0.69
N ASP A 144 7.35 -4.23 -0.34
CA ASP A 144 7.20 -3.49 0.92
C ASP A 144 8.36 -2.49 1.11
N ASP A 145 9.28 -2.75 2.04
CA ASP A 145 10.47 -1.93 2.29
C ASP A 145 11.77 -2.54 1.70
N ASP A 146 11.71 -3.76 1.16
CA ASP A 146 12.87 -4.47 0.60
C ASP A 146 13.14 -4.05 -0.85
N VAL A 147 14.35 -3.53 -1.10
CA VAL A 147 14.78 -3.11 -2.45
C VAL A 147 15.53 -4.24 -3.15
N TYR A 148 14.98 -4.70 -4.26
CA TYR A 148 15.57 -5.67 -5.18
C TYR A 148 16.19 -4.95 -6.39
N ALA A 149 17.51 -4.99 -6.45
CA ALA A 149 18.34 -4.37 -7.48
C ALA A 149 18.91 -5.41 -8.46
N ASN A 150 19.30 -4.98 -9.68
CA ASN A 150 19.87 -5.83 -10.73
C ASN A 150 19.00 -7.04 -11.10
N LEU A 151 17.70 -6.81 -11.29
CA LEU A 151 16.77 -7.84 -11.75
C LEU A 151 16.88 -8.09 -13.27
N ASP A 152 18.11 -8.30 -13.75
CA ASP A 152 18.41 -8.53 -15.16
C ASP A 152 17.86 -9.90 -15.60
N ASN A 153 17.87 -10.87 -14.69
CA ASN A 153 17.35 -12.21 -14.89
C ASN A 153 15.90 -12.31 -14.43
N VAL A 154 14.99 -12.23 -15.40
CA VAL A 154 13.54 -12.37 -15.25
C VAL A 154 13.13 -13.70 -14.57
N SER A 155 14.01 -14.71 -14.60
CA SER A 155 13.80 -16.02 -13.98
C SER A 155 13.85 -16.04 -12.46
N GLU A 156 14.47 -15.05 -11.80
CA GLU A 156 14.61 -15.00 -10.34
C GLU A 156 13.38 -14.41 -9.66
N ILE A 157 12.57 -13.64 -10.40
CA ILE A 157 11.32 -13.01 -9.95
C ILE A 157 10.36 -14.01 -9.29
N PRO A 158 9.98 -15.15 -9.92
CA PRO A 158 9.08 -16.12 -9.28
C PRO A 158 9.68 -16.71 -8.00
N ALA A 159 11.00 -16.93 -7.95
CA ALA A 159 11.65 -17.44 -6.75
C ALA A 159 11.63 -16.42 -5.59
N ILE A 160 11.71 -15.12 -5.89
CA ILE A 160 11.54 -14.05 -4.90
C ILE A 160 10.09 -14.04 -4.40
N LEU A 161 9.11 -14.06 -5.30
CA LEU A 161 7.68 -14.08 -4.94
C LEU A 161 7.30 -15.32 -4.11
N ASP A 162 7.87 -16.48 -4.40
CA ASP A 162 7.65 -17.71 -3.63
C ASP A 162 8.21 -17.64 -2.20
N ARG A 163 9.25 -16.83 -1.94
CA ARG A 163 9.75 -16.62 -0.57
C ARG A 163 8.72 -15.87 0.26
N TYR A 164 8.19 -14.77 -0.28
CA TYR A 164 7.14 -13.99 0.41
C TYR A 164 5.86 -14.80 0.59
N ARG A 165 5.48 -15.67 -0.35
CA ARG A 165 4.35 -16.62 -0.16
C ARG A 165 4.56 -17.62 0.97
N LYS A 166 5.81 -17.97 1.29
CA LYS A 166 6.13 -18.96 2.32
C LYS A 166 6.30 -18.35 3.71
N ASP A 167 6.69 -17.09 3.78
CA ASP A 167 6.84 -16.37 5.05
C ASP A 167 5.49 -16.15 5.76
N THR A 168 4.40 -16.07 4.99
CA THR A 168 3.04 -15.89 5.50
C THR A 168 2.38 -17.16 6.08
N LYS A 169 3.14 -18.22 6.43
CA LYS A 169 2.57 -19.51 6.88
C LYS A 169 2.93 -19.91 8.30
#